data_AF-A0A1N7H6Y7-F1
#
_entry.id   AF-A0A1N7H6Y7-F1
#
_cell.length_a   1.000
_cell.length_b   1.000
_cell.length_c   1.000
_cell.angle_alpha   90.00
_cell.angle_beta   90.00
_cell.angle_gamma   90.00
#
_symmetry.space_group_name_H-M   'P 1'
#
loop_
_entity.id
_entity.type
_entity.pdbx_description
1 polymer ?
#
loop_
_entity_poly.entity_id
_entity_poly.type
_entity_poly.pdbx_seq_one_letter_code
_entity_poly.pdbx_strand_id
1 'polypeptide(L)' 'MKRRAAECVRTVQERLAKLRALRLVIREAPDKLRRDAAIISYSRTLDSLVEDLGAIEEMGLFDICLRRLGQGAVSRD' A
#
# COMPACT_ATOMS: atom_id res chain seq x y z
N MET A 1 15.90 9.13 9.58
CA MET A 1 15.12 7.87 9.70
C MET A 1 13.60 8.10 9.77
N LYS A 2 13.05 8.86 10.76
CA LYS A 2 11.60 9.09 10.90
C LYS A 2 10.91 9.71 9.66
N ARG A 3 11.54 10.69 9.01
CA ARG A 3 11.01 11.33 7.79
C ARG A 3 10.87 10.36 6.62
N ARG A 4 11.90 9.55 6.37
CA ARG A 4 11.92 8.50 5.35
C ARG A 4 10.83 7.43 5.60
N ALA A 5 10.64 7.02 6.85
CA ALA A 5 9.57 6.09 7.22
C ALA A 5 8.17 6.66 6.96
N ALA A 6 7.93 7.94 7.30
CA ALA A 6 6.66 8.60 7.04
C ALA A 6 6.38 8.77 5.53
N GLU A 7 7.43 9.06 4.75
CA GLU A 7 7.36 9.13 3.28
C GLU A 7 7.00 7.75 2.69
N CYS A 8 7.67 6.67 3.10
CA CYS A 8 7.35 5.32 2.64
C CYS A 8 5.89 4.92 2.95
N VAL A 9 5.40 5.19 4.17
CA VAL A 9 4.01 4.90 4.54
C VAL A 9 3.02 5.71 3.68
N ARG A 10 3.32 6.97 3.40
CA ARG A 10 2.48 7.81 2.52
C ARG A 10 2.45 7.26 1.10
N THR A 11 3.58 6.87 0.54
CA THR A 11 3.65 6.26 -0.80
C THR A 11 2.80 4.99 -0.87
N VAL A 12 2.89 4.12 0.14
CA VAL A 12 2.04 2.92 0.24
C VAL A 12 0.55 3.27 0.26
N GLN A 13 0.15 4.29 1.03
CA GLN A 13 -1.24 4.74 1.09
C GLN A 13 -1.73 5.26 -0.27
N GLU A 14 -0.91 6.04 -0.97
CA GLU A 14 -1.22 6.57 -2.30
C GLU A 14 -1.36 5.45 -3.34
N ARG A 15 -0.45 4.46 -3.34
CA ARG A 15 -0.54 3.30 -4.23
C ARG A 15 -1.77 2.46 -3.93
N LEU A 16 -2.12 2.26 -2.67
CA LEU A 16 -3.33 1.53 -2.29
C LEU A 16 -4.60 2.26 -2.77
N ALA A 17 -4.65 3.58 -2.64
CA ALA A 17 -5.75 4.40 -3.17
C ALA A 17 -5.86 4.27 -4.70
N LYS A 18 -4.73 4.33 -5.40
CA LYS A 18 -4.67 4.14 -6.86
C LYS A 18 -5.14 2.76 -7.28
N LEU A 19 -4.74 1.68 -6.59
CA LEU A 19 -5.22 0.32 -6.87
C LEU A 19 -6.74 0.21 -6.71
N ARG A 20 -7.31 0.83 -5.66
CA ARG A 20 -8.77 0.86 -5.46
C ARG A 20 -9.49 1.56 -6.61
N ALA A 21 -8.96 2.70 -7.06
CA ALA A 21 -9.50 3.43 -8.21
C ALA A 21 -9.40 2.61 -9.51
N LEU A 22 -8.25 1.98 -9.77
CA LEU A 22 -8.05 1.13 -10.94
C LEU A 22 -8.97 -0.09 -10.92
N ARG A 23 -9.19 -0.71 -9.75
CA ARG A 23 -10.13 -1.82 -9.61
C ARG A 23 -11.56 -1.44 -9.99
N LEU A 24 -11.99 -0.22 -9.64
CA LEU A 24 -13.28 0.33 -10.06
C LEU A 24 -13.34 0.45 -11.59
N VAL A 25 -12.31 1.04 -12.21
CA VAL A 25 -12.24 1.19 -13.66
C VAL A 25 -12.25 -0.17 -14.37
N ILE A 26 -11.49 -1.16 -13.89
CA ILE A 26 -11.47 -2.50 -14.48
C ILE A 26 -12.87 -3.13 -14.47
N ARG A 27 -13.59 -2.98 -13.35
CA ARG A 27 -14.94 -3.53 -13.17
C ARG A 27 -15.98 -2.85 -14.04
N GLU A 28 -15.87 -1.53 -14.20
CA GLU A 28 -16.93 -0.70 -14.81
C GLU A 28 -16.61 -0.27 -16.25
N ALA A 29 -15.41 -0.53 -16.75
CA ALA A 29 -15.02 -0.16 -18.11
C ALA A 29 -15.93 -0.88 -19.14
N PRO A 30 -16.64 -0.11 -20.00
CA PRO A 30 -17.52 -0.67 -21.02
C PRO A 30 -16.72 -1.25 -22.20
N ASP A 31 -15.54 -0.70 -22.48
CA ASP A 31 -14.69 -1.10 -23.59
C ASP A 31 -13.44 -1.87 -23.13
N LYS A 32 -12.97 -2.77 -23.99
CA LYS A 32 -11.84 -3.66 -23.70
C LYS A 32 -10.52 -2.89 -23.59
N LEU A 33 -10.31 -1.86 -24.42
CA LEU A 33 -9.06 -1.08 -24.43
C LEU A 33 -8.83 -0.36 -23.11
N ARG A 34 -9.85 0.31 -22.58
CA ARG A 34 -9.81 0.98 -21.28
C ARG A 34 -9.60 -0.01 -20.14
N ARG A 35 -10.27 -1.17 -20.20
CA ARG A 35 -10.09 -2.23 -19.21
C ARG A 35 -8.65 -2.76 -19.22
N ASP A 36 -8.10 -3.08 -20.38
CA ASP A 36 -6.76 -3.62 -20.52
C ASP A 36 -5.70 -2.61 -20.05
N ALA A 37 -5.85 -1.33 -20.41
CA ALA A 37 -4.98 -0.26 -19.92
C ALA A 37 -5.03 -0.12 -18.38
N ALA A 38 -6.22 -0.27 -17.78
CA ALA A 38 -6.39 -0.24 -16.34
C ALA A 38 -5.79 -1.48 -15.66
N ILE A 39 -5.89 -2.67 -16.25
CA ILE A 39 -5.24 -3.90 -15.77
C ILE A 39 -3.72 -3.74 -15.77
N ILE A 40 -3.13 -3.27 -16.88
CA ILE A 40 -1.68 -3.04 -16.97
C ILE A 40 -1.22 -2.05 -15.90
N SER A 41 -1.96 -0.96 -15.73
CA SER A 41 -1.67 0.05 -14.70
C SER A 41 -1.82 -0.52 -13.28
N TYR A 42 -2.80 -1.41 -13.08
CA TYR A 42 -3.04 -2.07 -11.81
C TYR A 42 -1.88 -2.99 -11.44
N SER A 43 -1.45 -3.87 -12.36
CA SER A 43 -0.32 -4.78 -12.12
C SER A 43 0.96 -4.01 -11.81
N ARG A 44 1.31 -2.99 -12.59
CA ARG A 44 2.49 -2.15 -12.32
C ARG A 44 2.42 -1.43 -10.97
N THR A 45 1.23 -0.95 -10.59
CA THR A 45 1.05 -0.29 -9.30
C THR A 45 1.15 -1.29 -8.14
N LEU A 46 0.70 -2.54 -8.37
CA LEU A 46 0.80 -3.62 -7.40
C LEU A 46 2.25 -4.04 -7.18
N ASP A 47 3.02 -4.22 -8.25
CA ASP A 47 4.45 -4.57 -8.19
C ASP A 47 5.21 -3.55 -7.33
N SER A 48 5.03 -2.26 -7.62
CA SER A 48 5.68 -1.22 -6.81
C SER A 48 5.14 -1.11 -5.38
N LEU A 49 3.88 -1.49 -5.13
CA LEU A 49 3.36 -1.53 -3.76
C LEU A 49 4.05 -2.65 -2.98
N VAL A 50 4.29 -3.81 -3.60
CA VAL A 50 5.04 -4.91 -2.99
C VAL A 50 6.47 -4.47 -2.67
N GLU A 51 7.14 -3.77 -3.59
CA GLU A 51 8.47 -3.21 -3.35
C GLU A 51 8.48 -2.21 -2.18
N ASP A 52 7.52 -1.28 -2.13
CA ASP A 52 7.43 -0.31 -1.03
C ASP A 52 7.16 -0.99 0.32
N LEU A 53 6.33 -2.03 0.34
CA LEU A 53 6.05 -2.81 1.56
C LEU A 53 7.30 -3.58 2.02
N GLY A 54 8.05 -4.17 1.09
CA GLY A 54 9.34 -4.80 1.37
C GLY A 54 10.34 -3.80 1.96
N ALA A 55 10.42 -2.59 1.41
CA ALA A 55 11.27 -1.54 1.97
C ALA A 55 10.85 -1.12 3.40
N ILE A 56 9.54 -1.12 3.70
CA ILE A 56 9.03 -0.87 5.06
C ILE A 56 9.41 -2.01 6.02
N GLU A 57 9.33 -3.26 5.55
CA GLU A 57 9.73 -4.45 6.30
C GLU A 57 11.23 -4.44 6.63
N GLU A 58 12.08 -4.17 5.64
CA GLU A 58 13.53 -4.05 5.81
C GLU A 58 13.92 -2.94 6.81
N MET A 59 13.11 -1.89 6.94
CA MET A 59 13.31 -0.85 7.94
C MET A 59 12.88 -1.28 9.37
N GLY A 60 12.32 -2.48 9.53
CA GLY A 60 11.76 -2.98 10.79
C GLY A 60 10.52 -2.21 11.26
N LEU A 61 9.86 -1.47 10.37
CA LEU A 61 8.75 -0.59 10.74
C LEU A 61 7.51 -1.38 11.17
N PHE A 62 7.26 -2.54 10.56
CA PHE A 62 6.15 -3.41 10.98
C PHE A 62 6.34 -3.89 12.42
N ASP A 63 7.53 -4.36 12.78
CA ASP A 63 7.84 -4.80 14.15
C ASP A 63 7.69 -3.66 15.16
N ILE A 64 8.16 -2.46 14.82
CA ILE A 64 8.02 -1.27 15.68
C ILE A 64 6.54 -0.95 15.89
N CYS A 65 5.73 -1.00 14.84
CA CYS A 65 4.29 -0.76 14.93
C CYS A 65 3.58 -1.84 15.77
N LEU A 66 3.88 -3.12 15.54
CA LEU A 66 3.31 -4.24 16.29
C LEU A 66 3.64 -4.16 17.78
N ARG A 67 4.89 -3.84 18.14
CA ARG A 67 5.29 -3.66 19.55
C ARG A 67 4.50 -2.52 20.21
N ARG A 68 4.31 -1.39 19.52
CA ARG A 68 3.53 -0.26 20.05
C ARG A 68 2.07 -0.60 20.25
N LEU A 69 1.47 -1.31 19.31
CA LEU A 69 0.08 -1.77 19.43
C LEU A 69 -0.08 -2.79 20.56
N GLY A 70 0.87 -3.71 20.71
CA GLY A 70 0.90 -4.68 21.80
C GLY A 70 1.09 -4.04 23.18
N GLN A 71 1.95 -3.03 23.30
CA GLN A 71 2.14 -2.27 24.55
C GLN A 71 0.89 -1.46 24.96
N GLY A 72 0.14 -0.96 23.98
CA GLY A 72 -1.14 -0.27 24.23
C GLY A 72 -2.27 -1.19 24.70
N ALA A 73 -2.21 -2.48 24.40
CA ALA A 73 -3.19 -3.47 24.84
C ALA A 73 -3.03 -3.89 26.31
N VAL A 74 -1.81 -3.78 26.87
CA VAL A 74 -1.50 -4.22 28.25
C VAL A 74 -1.74 -3.12 29.30
N SER A 75 -1.99 -1.87 28.90
CA SER A 75 -2.20 -0.74 29.84
C SER A 75 -3.69 -0.44 30.13
N ARG A 76 -4.60 -1.39 29.89
CA ARG A 76 -6.05 -1.21 30.06
C ARG A 76 -6.71 -2.14 31.09
N ASP A 77 -5.92 -2.85 31.90
CA ASP A 77 -6.42 -3.60 33.06
C ASP A 77 -6.13 -2.87 34.38
#